data_AF-A0A7U6QPF8-F1
#
_entry.id   AF-A0A7U6QPF8-F1
#
_cell.length_a   1.000
_cell.length_b   1.000
_cell.length_c   1.000
_cell.angle_alpha   90.00
_cell.angle_beta   90.00
_cell.angle_gamma   90.00
#
_symmetry.space_group_name_H-M   'P 1'
#
loop_
_entity.id
_entity.type
_entity.pdbx_description
1 polymer ?
#
loop_
_entity_poly.entity_id
_entity_poly.type
_entity_poly.pdbx_seq_one_letter_code
_entity_poly.pdbx_strand_id
1 'polypeptide(L)' 'MHGQPFEMLKFRSMKDAVDAEGNVPPDSERLTDFGKRLRDSSLDELPELWNVIKGDMSLVGPRPLLMEYLPLYNDE' A
#
# COMPACT_ATOMS: atom_id res chain seq x y z
N MET A 1 20.05 -0.93 -1.51
CA MET A 1 18.95 -0.45 -0.66
C MET A 1 19.31 -0.72 0.80
N HIS A 2 19.85 0.27 1.49
CA HIS A 2 20.44 0.13 2.84
C HIS A 2 19.38 0.28 3.95
N GLY A 3 18.26 -0.45 3.86
CA GLY A 3 17.14 -0.32 4.82
C GLY A 3 16.51 1.08 4.83
N GLN A 4 16.64 1.84 3.74
CA GLN A 4 16.11 3.20 3.66
C GLN A 4 14.60 3.15 3.41
N PRO A 5 13.80 3.92 4.18
CA PRO A 5 12.37 4.05 3.93
C PRO A 5 12.10 4.65 2.54
N PHE A 6 11.02 4.20 1.91
CA PHE A 6 10.53 4.78 0.65
C PHE A 6 9.00 4.79 0.65
N GLU A 7 8.43 5.62 -0.22
CA GLU A 7 6.99 5.70 -0.41
C GLU A 7 6.53 4.65 -1.43
N MET A 8 5.68 3.71 -1.01
CA MET A 8 5.07 2.72 -1.90
C MET A 8 3.78 3.26 -2.51
N LEU A 9 3.69 3.26 -3.83
CA LEU A 9 2.53 3.80 -4.56
C LEU A 9 1.47 2.72 -4.81
N LYS A 10 0.20 3.04 -4.54
CA LYS A 10 -0.97 2.23 -4.91
C LYS A 10 -2.14 3.11 -5.33
N PHE A 11 -3.04 2.58 -6.15
CA PHE A 11 -4.31 3.25 -6.41
C PHE A 11 -5.21 3.16 -5.18
N ARG A 12 -5.87 4.28 -4.87
CA ARG A 12 -6.87 4.32 -3.81
C ARG A 12 -8.12 3.55 -4.26
N SER A 13 -8.40 2.44 -3.58
CA SER A 13 -9.57 1.57 -3.85
C SER A 13 -10.78 1.85 -2.94
N MET A 14 -10.62 2.68 -1.91
CA MET A 14 -11.66 3.01 -0.93
C MET A 14 -12.09 4.48 -1.02
N LYS A 15 -13.35 4.74 -0.69
CA LYS A 15 -13.87 6.11 -0.61
C LYS A 15 -13.13 6.93 0.45
N ASP A 16 -12.96 8.20 0.13
CA ASP A 16 -12.59 9.23 1.10
C ASP A 16 -13.88 9.82 1.68
N ALA A 17 -14.45 9.12 2.66
CA ALA A 17 -15.73 9.45 3.24
C ALA A 17 -15.56 9.68 4.74
N VAL A 18 -16.33 10.65 5.25
CA VAL A 18 -16.54 10.91 6.67
C VAL A 18 -18.04 10.92 6.95
N ASP A 19 -18.45 10.49 8.12
CA ASP A 19 -19.83 10.59 8.59
C ASP A 19 -20.18 12.03 9.01
N ALA A 20 -21.40 12.26 9.50
CA ALA A 20 -21.88 13.57 9.90
C ALA A 20 -21.11 14.15 11.10
N GLU A 21 -20.51 13.27 11.91
CA GLU A 21 -19.72 13.56 13.09
C GLU A 21 -18.23 13.72 12.77
N GLY A 22 -17.82 13.48 11.52
CA GLY A 22 -16.44 13.60 11.03
C GLY A 22 -15.58 12.35 11.21
N ASN A 23 -16.16 11.21 11.61
CA ASN A 23 -15.43 9.95 11.74
C ASN A 23 -15.31 9.24 10.38
N VAL A 24 -14.24 8.46 10.22
CA VAL A 24 -14.04 7.61 9.05
C VAL A 24 -14.92 6.35 9.20
N PRO A 25 -15.84 6.08 8.25
CA PRO A 25 -16.67 4.88 8.30
C PRO A 25 -15.83 3.59 8.18
N PRO A 26 -16.36 2.44 8.62
CA PRO A 26 -15.67 1.17 8.48
C PRO A 26 -15.39 0.81 7.02
N ASP A 27 -14.36 -0.01 6.79
CA ASP A 27 -13.92 -0.42 5.45
C ASP A 27 -15.05 -1.06 4.61
N SER A 28 -15.97 -1.78 5.26
CA SER A 28 -17.15 -2.38 4.62
C SER A 28 -18.05 -1.37 3.92
N GLU A 29 -18.08 -0.12 4.38
CA GLU A 29 -18.87 0.97 3.80
C GLU A 29 -18.05 1.81 2.81
N ARG A 30 -16.73 1.80 2.96
CA ARG A 30 -15.80 2.54 2.11
C ARG A 30 -15.39 1.78 0.85
N LEU A 31 -15.40 0.45 0.89
CA LEU A 31 -15.05 -0.40 -0.24
C LEU A 31 -16.22 -0.46 -1.24
N THR A 32 -15.99 -0.01 -2.47
CA THR A 32 -16.97 -0.07 -3.56
C THR A 32 -16.83 -1.36 -4.36
N ASP A 33 -17.84 -1.74 -5.13
CA ASP A 33 -17.75 -2.87 -6.07
C ASP A 33 -16.60 -2.68 -7.08
N PHE A 34 -16.38 -1.44 -7.54
CA PHE A 34 -15.23 -1.10 -8.38
C PHE A 34 -13.91 -1.29 -7.64
N GLY A 35 -13.79 -0.74 -6.43
CA GLY A 35 -12.60 -0.88 -5.58
C GLY A 35 -12.28 -2.33 -5.26
N LYS A 36 -13.31 -3.16 -5.04
CA LYS A 36 -13.17 -4.60 -4.85
C LYS A 36 -12.59 -5.26 -6.10
N ARG A 37 -13.16 -5.01 -7.28
CA ARG A 37 -12.65 -5.54 -8.56
C ARG A 37 -11.23 -5.07 -8.87
N LEU A 38 -10.88 -3.83 -8.51
CA LEU A 38 -9.54 -3.29 -8.68
C LEU A 38 -8.51 -4.09 -7.85
N ARG A 39 -8.84 -4.40 -6.60
CA ARG A 39 -8.02 -5.27 -5.72
C ARG A 39 -7.97 -6.72 -6.21
N ASP A 40 -9.10 -7.27 -6.61
CA ASP A 40 -9.22 -8.67 -7.08
C ASP A 40 -8.37 -8.92 -8.35
N SER A 41 -8.11 -7.87 -9.13
CA SER A 41 -7.28 -7.92 -10.33
C SER A 41 -5.83 -7.44 -10.11
N SER A 42 -5.47 -7.06 -8.87
CA SER A 42 -4.17 -6.47 -8.51
C SER A 42 -3.81 -5.20 -9.30
N LEU A 43 -4.79 -4.57 -9.95
CA LEU A 43 -4.56 -3.37 -10.74
C LEU A 43 -4.23 -2.17 -9.85
N ASP A 44 -4.62 -2.20 -8.57
CA ASP A 44 -4.26 -1.17 -7.60
C ASP A 44 -2.76 -1.12 -7.28
N GLU A 45 -2.00 -2.17 -7.60
CA GLU A 45 -0.55 -2.26 -7.38
C GLU A 45 0.26 -1.83 -8.60
N LEU A 46 -0.37 -1.58 -9.77
CA LEU A 46 0.34 -1.09 -10.96
C LEU A 46 1.20 0.17 -10.70
N PRO A 47 0.81 1.13 -9.84
CA PRO A 47 1.67 2.25 -9.50
C PRO A 47 3.00 1.87 -8.85
N GLU A 48 3.13 0.68 -8.23
CA GLU A 48 4.40 0.19 -7.68
C GLU A 48 5.47 0.03 -8.76
N LEU A 49 5.09 -0.17 -10.03
CA LEU A 49 6.05 -0.21 -11.15
C LEU A 49 6.82 1.11 -11.27
N TRP A 50 6.21 2.24 -10.89
CA TRP A 50 6.92 3.52 -10.83
C TRP A 50 8.03 3.50 -9.77
N ASN A 51 7.82 2.85 -8.62
CA ASN A 51 8.86 2.65 -7.62
C ASN A 51 10.02 1.80 -8.17
N VAL A 52 9.72 0.80 -9.01
CA VAL A 52 10.76 0.01 -9.69
C VAL A 52 11.56 0.87 -10.67
N ILE A 53 10.89 1.68 -11.48
CA ILE A 53 11.55 2.58 -12.46
C ILE A 53 12.40 3.64 -11.75
N LYS A 54 11.91 4.20 -10.65
CA LYS A 54 12.63 5.19 -9.84
C LYS A 54 13.84 4.58 -9.10
N GLY A 55 13.86 3.26 -8.92
CA GLY A 55 14.90 2.54 -8.19
C GLY A 55 14.65 2.39 -6.70
N ASP A 56 13.42 2.69 -6.23
CA ASP A 56 12.96 2.49 -4.85
C ASP A 56 12.59 1.01 -4.58
N MET A 57 12.26 0.24 -5.64
CA MET A 57 12.02 -1.20 -5.58
C MET A 57 12.77 -1.93 -6.71
N SER A 58 12.89 -3.26 -6.60
CA SER A 58 13.36 -4.14 -7.68
C SER A 58 12.18 -4.99 -8.18
N LEU A 59 12.20 -5.37 -9.46
CA LEU A 59 11.22 -6.30 -10.01
C LEU A 59 11.26 -7.68 -9.32
N VAL A 60 12.47 -8.10 -8.90
CA VAL A 60 12.69 -9.31 -8.11
C VAL A 60 13.51 -8.93 -6.88
N GLY A 61 12.95 -9.16 -5.69
CA GLY A 61 13.56 -8.78 -4.42
C GLY A 61 12.69 -9.17 -3.22
N PRO A 62 13.16 -8.90 -1.99
CA PRO A 62 12.38 -9.13 -0.78
C PRO A 62 11.14 -8.24 -0.76
N ARG A 63 10.03 -8.76 -0.20
CA ARG A 63 8.80 -7.99 -0.04
C ARG A 63 9.06 -6.80 0.90
N PRO A 64 8.70 -5.56 0.54
CA PRO A 64 8.77 -4.44 1.47
C PRO A 64 7.84 -4.67 2.65
N LEU A 65 8.37 -4.46 3.86
CA LEU A 65 7.63 -4.65 5.11
C LEU A 65 7.47 -3.31 5.83
N LEU A 66 6.54 -3.27 6.77
CA LEU A 66 6.32 -2.10 7.61
C LEU A 66 7.58 -1.81 8.45
N MET A 67 7.84 -0.51 8.66
CA MET A 67 8.95 -0.05 9.50
C MET A 67 8.86 -0.56 10.95
N GLU A 68 7.64 -0.85 11.42
CA GLU A 68 7.37 -1.42 12.74
C GLU A 68 8.02 -2.79 12.95
N TYR A 69 8.36 -3.52 11.87
CA TYR A 69 9.07 -4.78 11.98
C TYR A 69 10.58 -4.61 12.21
N LEU A 70 11.16 -3.43 11.97
CA LEU A 70 12.61 -3.23 12.12
C LEU A 70 13.17 -3.65 13.49
N PRO A 71 12.55 -3.28 14.63
CA PRO A 71 13.06 -3.66 15.95
C PRO A 71 12.93 -5.17 16.26
N LEU A 72 12.19 -5.91 15.44
CA LEU A 72 11.98 -7.35 15.62
C LEU A 72 13.02 -8.19 14.87
N TYR A 73 13.85 -7.56 14.03
CA TYR A 73 14.97 -8.23 13.38
C TYR A 73 16.16 -8.30 14.33
N ASN A 74 16.82 -9.45 14.30
CA ASN A 74 18.04 -9.67 15.04
C ASN A 74 19.18 -8.99 14.27
N ASP A 75 20.10 -8.36 14.99
CA ASP A 75 21.42 -8.08 14.44
C ASP A 75 22.09 -9.45 14.23
N GLU A 76 22.35 -9.87 12.99
CA GLU A 76 23.14 -11.08 12.71
C GLU A 76 24.53 -11.02 13.37
#